data_AF-A0A3S4KGJ1-F1
#
_entry.id   AF-A0A3S4KGJ1-F1
#
_cell.length_a   1.000
_cell.length_b   1.000
_cell.length_c   1.000
_cell.angle_alpha   90.00
_cell.angle_beta   90.00
_cell.angle_gamma   90.00
#
_symmetry.space_group_name_H-M   'P 1'
#
loop_
_entity.id
_entity.type
_entity.pdbx_description
1 polymer ?
#
loop_
_entity_poly.entity_id
_entity_poly.type
_entity_poly.pdbx_seq_one_letter_code
_entity_poly.pdbx_strand_id
1 'polypeptide(L)' 'MSTARLLSRKIAAGRTPCGVDGQVELLVYYAQPSWPHFPFQYLSQTLELADRGSIGQMLVNPAP' A
#
# COMPACT_ATOMS: atom_id res chain seq x y z
N MET A 1 -2.98 13.52 -22.49
CA MET A 1 -2.03 12.40 -22.28
C MET A 1 -1.88 12.20 -20.79
N SER A 2 -2.51 11.12 -20.31
CA SER A 2 -2.69 10.78 -18.90
C SER A 2 -1.40 10.22 -18.32
N THR A 3 -0.89 10.86 -17.27
CA THR A 3 0.20 10.33 -16.45
C THR A 3 -0.11 10.59 -14.99
N ALA A 4 -1.26 10.07 -14.53
CA ALA A 4 -1.43 9.72 -13.13
C ALA A 4 -0.47 8.56 -12.84
N ARG A 5 0.80 8.91 -12.63
CA ARG A 5 1.84 8.00 -12.17
C ARG A 5 1.51 7.66 -10.72
N LEU A 6 0.59 6.69 -10.59
CA LEU A 6 0.05 6.14 -9.37
C LEU A 6 1.22 5.90 -8.41
N LEU A 7 1.35 6.78 -7.42
CA LEU A 7 2.33 6.72 -6.34
C LEU A 7 1.95 5.62 -5.34
N SER A 8 1.53 4.45 -5.83
CA SER A 8 1.58 3.22 -5.04
C SER A 8 3.03 2.73 -5.08
N ARG A 9 3.90 3.41 -4.33
CA ARG A 9 5.18 2.83 -3.93
C ARG A 9 4.84 1.58 -3.13
N LYS A 10 4.87 0.44 -3.84
CA LYS A 10 4.77 -0.92 -3.32
C LYS A 10 5.53 -1.01 -2.01
N ILE A 11 4.77 -1.01 -0.92
CA ILE A 11 5.25 -1.51 0.36
C ILE A 11 5.68 -2.97 0.12
N ALA A 12 6.87 -3.28 0.63
CA ALA A 12 7.73 -4.34 0.14
C ALA A 12 7.11 -5.75 0.24
N ALA A 13 6.78 -6.31 -0.92
CA ALA A 13 6.95 -7.71 -1.27
C ALA A 13 7.28 -7.72 -2.78
N GLY A 14 8.30 -8.45 -3.21
CA GLY A 14 8.93 -8.34 -4.54
C GLY A 14 7.97 -8.05 -5.71
N ARG A 15 8.02 -6.83 -6.23
CA ARG A 15 7.58 -6.37 -7.57
C ARG A 15 6.15 -6.65 -8.05
N THR A 16 5.26 -7.35 -7.35
CA THR A 16 3.86 -7.51 -7.78
C THR A 16 2.89 -7.54 -6.61
N PRO A 17 1.64 -7.10 -6.82
CA PRO A 17 0.53 -7.41 -5.91
C PRO A 17 0.44 -8.93 -5.71
N CYS A 18 0.20 -9.38 -4.48
CA CYS A 18 -0.06 -10.79 -4.21
C CYS A 18 -1.55 -11.07 -4.42
N GLY A 19 -1.88 -12.09 -5.22
CA GLY A 19 -3.22 -12.66 -5.22
C GLY A 19 -3.48 -13.31 -3.87
N VAL A 20 -4.60 -12.95 -3.22
CA VAL A 20 -5.02 -13.52 -1.94
C VAL A 20 -6.31 -14.29 -2.17
N ASP A 21 -6.28 -15.59 -1.92
CA ASP A 21 -7.46 -16.44 -1.86
C ASP A 21 -7.46 -17.16 -0.50
N GLY A 22 -8.32 -16.68 0.41
CA GLY A 22 -8.26 -17.05 1.82
C GLY A 22 -7.25 -16.21 2.62
N GLN A 23 -6.28 -16.87 3.26
CA GLN A 23 -5.31 -16.23 4.16
C GLN A 23 -3.89 -16.33 3.60
N VAL A 24 -3.15 -15.22 3.64
CA VAL A 24 -1.70 -15.18 3.38
C VAL A 24 -1.01 -14.41 4.49
N GLU A 25 0.23 -14.80 4.78
CA GLU A 25 1.10 -14.10 5.72
C GLU A 25 2.22 -13.42 4.93
N LEU A 26 2.43 -12.11 5.18
CA LEU A 26 3.44 -11.33 4.47
C LEU A 26 4.51 -10.84 5.45
N LEU A 27 5.78 -11.08 5.09
CA LEU A 27 6.91 -10.41 5.71
C LEU A 27 7.20 -9.12 4.95
N VAL A 28 6.87 -7.98 5.56
CA VAL A 28 6.96 -6.66 4.92
C VAL A 28 8.11 -5.85 5.55
N TYR A 29 8.97 -5.28 4.70
CA TYR A 29 10.04 -4.39 5.11
C TYR A 29 9.69 -2.91 4.87
N TYR A 30 9.64 -2.12 5.94
CA TYR A 30 9.32 -0.69 5.90
C TYR A 30 10.59 0.18 5.87
N ALA A 31 11.17 0.34 4.68
CA ALA A 31 12.40 1.09 4.49
C ALA A 31 12.24 2.63 4.53
N GLN A 32 11.01 3.14 4.49
CA GLN A 32 10.72 4.56 4.30
C GLN A 32 9.72 5.04 5.35
N PRO A 33 9.91 6.23 5.94
CA PRO A 33 8.95 6.81 6.87
C PRO A 33 7.74 7.41 6.15
N SER A 34 6.69 7.67 6.92
CA SER A 34 5.54 8.48 6.50
C SER A 34 5.15 9.49 7.59
N TRP A 35 4.28 10.44 7.24
CA TRP A 35 3.82 11.49 8.14
C TRP A 35 2.29 11.50 8.24
N PRO A 36 1.68 12.04 9.31
CA PRO A 36 0.23 12.01 9.48
C PRO A 36 -0.57 12.62 8.32
N HIS A 37 0.01 13.61 7.63
CA HIS A 37 -0.58 14.30 6.48
C HIS A 37 -0.16 13.69 5.13
N PHE A 38 0.81 12.75 5.12
CA PHE A 38 1.23 11.96 3.97
C PHE A 38 1.43 10.48 4.37
N PRO A 39 0.35 9.76 4.73
CA PRO A 39 0.46 8.36 5.12
C PRO A 39 0.65 7.45 3.90
N PHE A 40 1.14 6.24 4.12
CA PHE A 40 1.06 5.21 3.09
C PHE A 40 -0.35 4.65 3.00
N GLN A 41 -0.74 4.21 1.81
CA GLN A 41 -2.02 3.54 1.57
C GLN A 41 -1.78 2.07 1.22
N TYR A 42 -2.58 1.19 1.79
CA TYR A 42 -2.74 -0.19 1.36
C TYR A 42 -4.21 -0.41 1.01
N LEU A 43 -4.47 -0.97 -0.15
CA LEU A 43 -5.81 -1.05 -0.71
C LEU A 43 -5.99 -2.33 -1.50
N SER A 44 -7.25 -2.75 -1.64
CA SER A 44 -7.59 -3.82 -2.58
C SER A 44 -7.28 -3.35 -4.00
N GLN A 45 -6.60 -4.19 -4.77
CA GLN A 45 -6.26 -3.83 -6.15
C GLN A 45 -7.46 -3.92 -7.11
N THR A 46 -8.59 -4.45 -6.64
CA THR A 46 -9.88 -4.29 -7.30
C THR A 46 -10.40 -2.86 -7.04
N LEU A 47 -10.37 -2.02 -8.08
CA LEU A 47 -10.67 -0.58 -7.96
C LEU A 47 -12.06 -0.32 -7.38
N GLU A 48 -13.05 -1.14 -7.73
CA GLU A 48 -14.42 -1.03 -7.25
C GLU A 48 -14.56 -1.32 -5.75
N LEU A 49 -13.59 -2.03 -5.16
CA LEU A 49 -13.53 -2.25 -3.71
C LEU A 49 -12.77 -1.10 -3.04
N ALA A 50 -11.71 -0.60 -3.66
CA ALA A 50 -11.00 0.58 -3.20
C ALA A 50 -11.93 1.80 -3.14
N ASP A 51 -12.73 2.05 -4.18
CA ASP A 51 -13.72 3.14 -4.24
C ASP A 51 -14.84 2.99 -3.19
N ARG A 52 -15.14 1.76 -2.80
CA ARG A 52 -16.05 1.45 -1.69
C ARG A 52 -15.42 1.61 -0.29
N GLY A 53 -14.17 2.08 -0.23
CA GLY A 53 -13.47 2.32 1.03
C GLY A 53 -12.64 1.15 1.53
N SER A 54 -12.35 0.14 0.70
CA SER A 54 -11.37 -0.93 1.04
C SER A 54 -9.93 -0.42 0.93
N ILE A 55 -9.65 0.67 1.66
CA ILE A 55 -8.40 1.41 1.70
C ILE A 55 -8.06 1.64 3.17
N GLY A 56 -6.87 1.22 3.58
CA GLY A 56 -6.31 1.54 4.88
C GLY A 56 -5.11 2.48 4.76
N GLN A 57 -4.84 3.22 5.82
CA GLN A 57 -3.68 4.10 5.92
C GLN A 57 -2.73 3.59 7.00
N MET A 58 -1.44 3.79 6.77
CA MET A 58 -0.40 3.35 7.71
C MET A 58 0.65 4.44 7.91
N LEU A 59 0.90 4.74 9.18
CA LEU A 59 1.97 5.62 9.63
C LEU A 59 3.20 4.79 9.98
N VAL A 60 4.33 5.10 9.33
CA VAL A 60 5.63 4.49 9.62
C VAL A 60 6.49 5.58 10.22
N ASN A 61 6.77 5.46 11.51
CA ASN A 61 7.65 6.40 12.17
C ASN A 61 9.08 6.24 11.63
N PRO A 62 9.83 7.34 11.47
CA PRO A 62 11.23 7.26 11.12
C PRO A 62 11.98 6.45 12.18
N ALA A 63 12.97 5.66 11.72
CA ALA A 63 13.93 5.05 12.62
C ALA A 63 14.65 6.17 13.42
N PRO A 64 14.94 5.94 14.71
CA PRO A 64 15.71 6.88 15.51
C PRO A 64 17.10 7.14 14.91
#